data_AF-A0A9X7P027-F1
#
_entry.id   AF-A0A9X7P027-F1
#
_cell.length_a   1.000
_cell.length_b   1.000
_cell.length_c   1.000
_cell.angle_alpha   90.00
_cell.angle_beta   90.00
_cell.angle_gamma   90.00
#
_symmetry.space_group_name_H-M   'P 1'
#
loop_
_entity.id
_entity.type
_entity.pdbx_description
1 polymer ?
#
loop_
_entity_poly.entity_id
_entity_poly.type
_entity_poly.pdbx_seq_one_letter_code
_entity_poly.pdbx_strand_id
1 'polypeptide(L)' 'MDPVTAAQIRRFVVTPLAPAGATDEQLDRALDAVLVVAPLDSWRFDGHWYVSELASVADLQRIVDEVVGGKDR' A
#
# COMPACT_ATOMS: atom_id res chain seq x y z
N MET A 1 -14.29 15.05 7.41
CA MET A 1 -13.60 13.76 7.22
C MET A 1 -12.13 14.08 7.30
N ASP A 2 -11.38 13.44 8.19
CA ASP A 2 -9.93 13.64 8.26
C ASP A 2 -9.28 13.13 6.98
N PRO A 3 -8.24 13.80 6.47
CA PRO A 3 -7.55 13.36 5.27
C PRO A 3 -6.86 12.02 5.51
N VAL A 4 -6.84 11.17 4.48
CA VAL A 4 -6.09 9.92 4.51
C VAL A 4 -4.59 10.23 4.54
N THR A 5 -3.85 9.55 5.40
CA THR A 5 -2.42 9.75 5.63
C THR A 5 -1.60 8.57 5.13
N ALA A 6 -0.34 8.83 4.78
CA ALA A 6 0.61 7.78 4.40
C ALA A 6 0.75 6.70 5.51
N ALA A 7 0.70 7.11 6.79
CA ALA A 7 0.74 6.17 7.92
C ALA A 7 -0.47 5.22 7.95
N GLN A 8 -1.67 5.71 7.58
CA GLN A 8 -2.86 4.88 7.45
C GLN A 8 -2.72 3.89 6.28
N ILE A 9 -2.30 4.36 5.10
CA ILE A 9 -2.10 3.48 3.94
C ILE A 9 -1.04 2.42 4.25
N ARG A 10 0.07 2.81 4.86
CA ARG A 10 1.11 1.86 5.29
C ARG A 10 0.54 0.77 6.18
N ARG A 11 -0.16 1.17 7.25
CA ARG A 11 -0.66 0.27 8.28
C ARG A 11 -1.80 -0.64 7.81
N PHE A 12 -2.73 -0.10 7.02
CA PHE A 12 -4.00 -0.76 6.71
C PHE A 12 -4.07 -1.30 5.29
N VAL A 13 -3.12 -0.96 4.42
CA VAL A 13 -3.06 -1.47 3.04
C VAL A 13 -1.74 -2.19 2.80
N VAL A 14 -0.59 -1.52 2.99
CA VAL A 14 0.71 -2.10 2.65
C VAL A 14 1.07 -3.26 3.58
N THR A 15 1.00 -3.08 4.90
CA THR A 15 1.35 -4.13 5.86
C THR A 15 0.51 -5.40 5.72
N PRO A 16 -0.82 -5.34 5.54
CA PRO A 16 -1.62 -6.55 5.32
C PRO A 16 -1.36 -7.29 4.00
N LEU A 17 -0.92 -6.58 2.96
CA LEU A 17 -0.60 -7.19 1.66
C LEU A 17 0.83 -7.75 1.61
N ALA A 18 1.72 -7.28 2.48
CA ALA A 18 3.11 -7.73 2.54
C ALA A 18 3.26 -9.11 3.21
N PRO A 19 4.27 -9.91 2.84
CA PRO A 19 4.56 -11.18 3.50
C PRO A 19 4.90 -11.01 4.98
N ALA A 20 4.51 -12.02 5.78
CA ALA A 20 4.81 -12.07 7.21
C ALA A 20 6.31 -12.12 7.45
N GLY A 21 6.90 -10.99 7.83
CA GLY A 21 8.35 -10.83 8.02
C GLY A 21 8.99 -9.72 7.18
N ALA A 22 8.21 -9.00 6.36
CA ALA A 22 8.70 -7.79 5.69
C ALA A 22 9.29 -6.80 6.70
N THR A 23 10.49 -6.30 6.43
CA THR A 23 11.13 -5.28 7.27
C THR A 23 10.46 -3.92 7.10
N ASP A 24 10.65 -3.02 8.07
CA ASP A 24 10.12 -1.66 7.96
C ASP A 24 10.60 -0.93 6.70
N GLU A 25 11.87 -1.11 6.31
CA GLU A 25 12.42 -0.56 5.06
C GLU A 25 11.74 -1.13 3.79
N GLN A 26 11.34 -2.41 3.82
CA GLN A 26 10.58 -3.00 2.71
C GLN A 26 9.15 -2.42 2.66
N LEU A 27 8.50 -2.25 3.82
CA LEU A 27 7.18 -1.66 3.92
C LEU A 27 7.18 -0.18 3.49
N ASP A 28 8.22 0.58 3.84
CA ASP A 28 8.33 1.99 3.45
C ASP A 28 8.54 2.14 1.94
N ARG A 29 9.41 1.30 1.33
CA ARG A 29 9.55 1.27 -0.13
C ARG A 29 8.25 0.85 -0.84
N ALA A 30 7.51 -0.11 -0.27
CA ALA A 30 6.24 -0.54 -0.84
C ALA A 30 5.17 0.56 -0.71
N LEU A 31 5.16 1.31 0.40
CA LEU A 31 4.33 2.50 0.57
C LEU A 31 4.64 3.55 -0.48
N ASP A 32 5.91 3.87 -0.70
CA ASP A 32 6.32 4.85 -1.71
C ASP A 32 5.82 4.42 -3.11
N ALA A 33 6.00 3.15 -3.47
CA ALA A 33 5.52 2.62 -4.75
C ALA A 33 3.99 2.67 -4.90
N VAL A 34 3.25 2.33 -3.82
CA VAL A 34 1.79 2.45 -3.78
C VAL A 34 1.35 3.90 -3.96
N LEU A 35 2.00 4.86 -3.30
CA LEU A 35 1.63 6.27 -3.37
C LEU A 35 2.01 6.94 -4.70
N VAL A 36 2.94 6.36 -5.47
CA VAL A 36 3.22 6.79 -6.85
C VAL A 36 2.05 6.46 -7.78
N VAL A 37 1.41 5.30 -7.64
CA VAL A 37 0.28 4.89 -8.51
C VAL A 37 -1.07 5.36 -7.99
N ALA A 38 -1.20 5.53 -6.68
CA ALA A 38 -2.41 5.97 -6.01
C ALA A 38 -2.02 7.03 -4.97
N PRO A 39 -1.92 8.31 -5.38
CA PRO A 39 -1.56 9.41 -4.47
C PRO A 39 -2.63 9.60 -3.38
N LEU A 40 -2.26 10.21 -2.24
CA LEU A 40 -3.13 10.25 -1.04
C LEU A 40 -4.52 10.86 -1.28
N ASP A 41 -4.66 11.80 -2.20
CA ASP A 41 -5.92 12.44 -2.57
C ASP A 41 -6.88 11.51 -3.34
N SER A 42 -6.38 10.40 -3.88
CA SER A 42 -7.20 9.36 -4.53
C SER A 42 -7.78 8.34 -3.56
N TRP A 43 -7.39 8.39 -2.28
CA TRP A 43 -7.83 7.43 -1.26
C TRP A 43 -9.02 7.93 -0.47
N ARG A 44 -9.91 7.01 -0.13
CA ARG A 44 -11.01 7.23 0.81
C ARG A 44 -11.22 6.03 1.70
N PHE A 45 -11.79 6.29 2.88
CA PHE A 45 -12.29 5.23 3.76
C PHE A 45 -13.76 4.97 3.44
N ASP A 46 -14.12 3.73 3.09
CA ASP A 46 -15.49 3.36 2.72
C ASP A 46 -16.37 2.91 3.90
N GLY A 47 -15.82 2.92 5.12
CA GLY A 47 -16.44 2.41 6.34
C GLY A 47 -15.84 1.09 6.83
N HIS A 48 -15.16 0.35 5.96
CA HIS A 48 -14.51 -0.93 6.28
C HIS A 48 -13.03 -0.94 5.88
N TRP A 49 -12.69 -0.38 4.71
CA TRP A 49 -11.37 -0.43 4.12
C TRP A 49 -10.95 0.91 3.52
N TYR A 50 -9.64 1.08 3.32
CA TYR A 50 -9.10 2.15 2.48
C TYR A 50 -9.16 1.68 1.03
N VAL A 51 -9.81 2.47 0.19
CA VAL A 51 -9.96 2.18 -1.24
C VAL A 51 -9.41 3.35 -2.05
N SER A 52 -8.79 3.02 -3.18
CA SER A 52 -8.32 3.99 -4.17
C SER A 52 -9.18 3.91 -5.43
N GLU A 53 -9.47 5.06 -6.04
CA GLU A 53 -10.13 5.11 -7.36
C GLU A 53 -9.18 4.78 -8.52
N LEU A 54 -7.86 4.77 -8.26
CA LEU A 54 -6.82 4.62 -9.27
C LEU A 54 -6.17 3.23 -9.30
N ALA A 55 -6.32 2.44 -8.24
CA ALA A 55 -5.70 1.12 -8.14
C ALA A 55 -6.65 0.13 -7.46
N SER A 56 -6.79 -1.06 -8.05
CA SER A 56 -7.52 -2.16 -7.43
C SER A 56 -6.67 -2.87 -6.36
N VAL A 57 -7.29 -3.66 -5.50
CA VAL A 57 -6.56 -4.50 -4.52
C VAL A 57 -5.55 -5.43 -5.21
N ALA A 58 -5.87 -5.94 -6.41
CA ALA A 58 -4.95 -6.79 -7.17
C ALA A 58 -3.72 -6.02 -7.67
N ASP A 59 -3.90 -4.77 -8.10
CA ASP A 59 -2.78 -3.91 -8.52
C ASP A 59 -1.87 -3.59 -7.33
N LEU A 60 -2.47 -3.27 -6.19
CA LEU A 60 -1.75 -2.97 -4.94
C LEU A 60 -0.98 -4.19 -4.44
N GLN A 61 -1.58 -5.38 -4.46
CA GLN A 61 -0.91 -6.63 -4.09
C GLN A 61 0.30 -6.87 -4.98
N ARG A 62 0.15 -6.74 -6.30
CA ARG A 62 1.25 -6.92 -7.26
C ARG A 62 2.41 -5.97 -6.98
N ILE A 63 2.12 -4.69 -6.70
CA ILE A 63 3.16 -3.69 -6.39
C ILE A 63 3.89 -4.05 -5.09
N VAL A 64 3.15 -4.42 -4.04
CA VAL A 64 3.75 -4.82 -2.77
C VAL A 64 4.62 -6.07 -2.95
N ASP A 65 4.16 -7.07 -3.69
CA ASP A 65 4.92 -8.29 -3.98
C ASP A 65 6.19 -8.01 -4.78
N GLU A 66 6.12 -7.14 -5.80
CA GLU A 66 7.29 -6.74 -6.60
C GLU A 66 8.35 -6.04 -5.76
N VAL A 67 7.94 -5.17 -4.82
CA VAL A 67 8.87 -4.40 -3.99
C VAL A 67 9.42 -5.21 -2.82
N VAL A 68 8.60 -6.05 -2.20
CA VAL A 68 8.99 -6.82 -1.00
C VAL A 68 9.60 -8.17 -1.38
N GLY A 69 9.03 -8.86 -2.36
CA GLY A 69 9.46 -10.18 -2.84
C GLY A 69 10.54 -10.14 -3.94
N GLY A 70 10.77 -8.98 -4.56
CA GLY A 70 11.78 -8.79 -5.61
C GLY A 70 13.22 -8.75 -5.08
N LYS A 71 13.75 -9.90 -4.65
CA LYS A 71 15.20 -10.10 -4.50
C LYS A 71 15.67 -11.52 -4.81
N ASP A 72 15.02 -12.26 -5.72
CA ASP A 72 15.54 -13.56 -6.21
C ASP A 72 14.99 -13.92 -7.61
N ARG A 73 15.37 -13.16 -8.64
CA ARG A 73 15.25 -13.64 -10.03
C ARG A 73 16.52 -13.39 -10.81
#